data_AF-A0A5P1FEQ3-F1
#
_entry.id   AF-A0A5P1FEQ3-F1
#
_cell.length_a   1.000
_cell.length_b   1.000
_cell.length_c   1.000
_cell.angle_alpha   90.00
_cell.angle_beta   90.00
_cell.angle_gamma   90.00
#
_symmetry.space_group_name_H-M   'P 1'
#
loop_
_entity.id
_entity.type
_entity.pdbx_description
1 polymer ?
#
loop_
_entity_poly.entity_id
_entity_poly.type
_entity_poly.pdbx_seq_one_letter_code
_entity_poly.pdbx_strand_id
1 'polypeptide(L)'
;MHAALHDRSAAADLLLSAGAPSVMMAWEGPLMEAHARAVCSNGGRVLNVGFGMGMVDEAIQKYEGVTEHTIVEAHPEVYDRMMKSGWGEKKNVKVVFGRWQDVISQLGSFDGIFFDTYGEYYEDLREFHQHLPKLLKPGGIYSYFNGLCGGNAFFHVVYCQLVALELGNLGYSTQFIPLPVKECLAENIWEGVKHKYWQLDTYYLPVCQSALDSD
;
A
#
# COMPACT_ATOMS: atom_id res chain seq x y z
N MET A 1 -26.29 -8.75 -14.17
CA MET A 1 -25.98 -8.05 -12.91
C MET A 1 -26.17 -9.01 -11.73
N HIS A 2 -25.25 -9.97 -11.56
CA HIS A 2 -25.05 -10.78 -10.33
C HIS A 2 -23.96 -11.82 -10.61
N ALA A 3 -22.68 -11.46 -10.41
CA ALA A 3 -21.58 -12.43 -10.45
C ALA A 3 -20.33 -12.03 -9.64
N ALA A 4 -20.33 -10.87 -8.96
CA ALA A 4 -19.11 -10.35 -8.30
C ALA A 4 -19.07 -10.57 -6.78
N LEU A 5 -20.05 -11.25 -6.18
CA LEU A 5 -20.17 -11.38 -4.72
C LEU A 5 -19.55 -12.67 -4.15
N HIS A 6 -19.24 -13.67 -4.97
CA HIS A 6 -18.69 -14.96 -4.50
C HIS A 6 -17.16 -15.04 -4.49
N ASP A 7 -16.44 -14.09 -5.07
CA ASP A 7 -14.97 -14.18 -5.22
C ASP A 7 -14.18 -13.44 -4.11
N ARG A 8 -14.86 -12.55 -3.37
CA ARG A 8 -14.21 -11.70 -2.35
C ARG A 8 -14.02 -12.37 -0.99
N SER A 9 -14.76 -13.43 -0.66
CA SER A 9 -14.57 -14.17 0.61
C SER A 9 -13.41 -15.17 0.53
N ALA A 10 -13.06 -15.67 -0.65
CA ALA A 10 -11.93 -16.59 -0.84
C ALA A 10 -10.57 -15.88 -0.68
N ALA A 11 -10.51 -14.61 -1.06
CA ALA A 11 -9.35 -13.72 -0.86
C ALA A 11 -9.07 -13.48 0.64
N ALA A 12 -10.14 -13.26 1.40
CA ALA A 12 -10.16 -13.11 2.84
C ALA A 12 -9.63 -14.35 3.59
N ASP A 13 -10.14 -15.55 3.28
CA ASP A 13 -9.67 -16.81 3.90
C ASP A 13 -8.18 -17.09 3.64
N LEU A 14 -7.61 -16.54 2.56
CA LEU A 14 -6.19 -16.63 2.20
C LEU A 14 -5.27 -15.77 3.08
N LEU A 15 -5.77 -14.71 3.70
CA LEU A 15 -4.99 -13.88 4.64
C LEU A 15 -4.76 -14.57 5.99
N LEU A 16 -5.62 -15.53 6.35
CA LEU A 16 -5.78 -16.01 7.72
C LEU A 16 -5.58 -17.51 7.90
N SER A 17 -5.54 -18.29 6.81
CA SER A 17 -5.20 -19.70 6.94
C SER A 17 -3.71 -19.84 7.28
N ALA A 18 -3.43 -20.53 8.41
CA ALA A 18 -2.11 -21.02 8.76
C ALA A 18 -1.70 -22.06 7.72
N GLY A 19 -1.16 -21.59 6.59
CA GLY A 19 -0.90 -22.39 5.40
C GLY A 19 -1.33 -21.77 4.06
N ALA A 20 -1.86 -20.53 4.02
CA ALA A 20 -2.04 -19.77 2.78
C ALA A 20 -0.76 -18.99 2.47
N PRO A 21 -0.04 -19.35 1.40
CA PRO A 21 1.24 -18.76 1.08
C PRO A 21 1.05 -17.87 -0.15
N SER A 22 0.86 -16.56 0.02
CA SER A 22 1.06 -15.58 -1.08
C SER A 22 0.73 -14.12 -0.77
N VAL A 23 0.20 -13.76 0.41
CA VAL A 23 -0.45 -12.43 0.52
C VAL A 23 0.49 -11.28 0.92
N MET A 24 1.45 -11.51 1.81
CA MET A 24 2.51 -10.56 2.19
C MET A 24 3.68 -11.37 2.74
N MET A 25 4.81 -11.33 2.07
CA MET A 25 5.95 -12.20 2.37
C MET A 25 7.08 -11.42 3.01
N ALA A 26 7.87 -12.06 3.87
CA ALA A 26 8.99 -11.42 4.58
C ALA A 26 10.01 -10.73 3.65
N TRP A 27 10.09 -11.13 2.37
CA TRP A 27 10.96 -10.47 1.39
C TRP A 27 10.55 -9.02 1.10
N GLU A 28 9.30 -8.64 1.36
CA GLU A 28 8.79 -7.28 1.18
C GLU A 28 9.25 -6.31 2.27
N GLY A 29 9.82 -6.80 3.37
CA GLY A 29 10.26 -5.96 4.50
C GLY A 29 11.09 -4.73 4.07
N PRO A 30 12.16 -4.89 3.28
CA PRO A 30 12.93 -3.76 2.74
C PRO A 30 12.11 -2.80 1.87
N LEU A 31 11.11 -3.30 1.14
CA LEU A 31 10.20 -2.47 0.34
C LEU A 31 9.30 -1.64 1.24
N MET A 32 8.72 -2.25 2.27
CA MET A 32 7.89 -1.57 3.27
C MET A 32 8.67 -0.50 4.02
N GLU A 33 9.94 -0.74 4.35
CA GLU A 33 10.82 0.27 4.93
C GLU A 33 11.12 1.43 3.96
N ALA A 34 11.28 1.14 2.67
CA ALA A 34 11.48 2.15 1.64
C ALA A 34 10.22 3.01 1.42
N HIS A 35 9.04 2.39 1.40
CA HIS A 35 7.75 3.09 1.36
C HIS A 35 7.55 3.98 2.58
N ALA A 36 7.75 3.43 3.78
CA ALA A 36 7.66 4.18 5.04
C ALA A 36 8.61 5.38 5.04
N ARG A 37 9.86 5.19 4.58
CA ARG A 37 10.83 6.28 4.44
C ARG A 37 10.33 7.41 3.55
N ALA A 38 9.74 7.06 2.41
CA ALA A 38 9.20 8.05 1.48
C ALA A 38 8.04 8.81 2.11
N VAL A 39 6.99 8.11 2.58
CA VAL A 39 5.78 8.78 3.08
C VAL A 39 5.99 9.50 4.42
N CYS A 40 7.00 9.12 5.21
CA CYS A 40 7.32 9.77 6.48
C CYS A 40 8.36 10.91 6.37
N SER A 41 8.87 11.22 5.18
CA SER A 41 9.97 12.20 5.02
C SER A 41 9.66 13.59 5.59
N ASN A 42 8.38 13.98 5.57
CA ASN A 42 7.89 15.27 6.05
C ASN A 42 7.37 15.20 7.49
N GLY A 43 7.35 14.02 8.11
CA GLY A 43 6.65 13.76 9.37
C GLY A 43 5.15 14.04 9.26
N GLY A 44 4.55 14.51 10.34
CA GLY A 44 3.15 14.93 10.37
C GLY A 44 2.18 13.74 10.38
N ARG A 45 1.08 13.87 9.65
CA ARG A 45 0.00 12.89 9.61
C ARG A 45 0.24 11.92 8.46
N VAL A 46 0.34 10.64 8.76
CA VAL A 46 0.54 9.58 7.77
C VAL A 46 -0.71 8.68 7.72
N LEU A 47 -1.19 8.38 6.52
CA LEU A 47 -2.26 7.42 6.27
C LEU A 47 -1.68 6.13 5.67
N ASN A 48 -2.06 4.99 6.22
CA ASN A 48 -1.96 3.70 5.57
C ASN A 48 -3.37 3.19 5.22
N VAL A 49 -3.58 2.73 3.98
CA VAL A 49 -4.80 2.07 3.53
C VAL A 49 -4.49 0.61 3.21
N GLY A 50 -4.95 -0.29 4.08
CA GLY A 50 -4.61 -1.71 4.08
C GLY A 50 -3.55 -2.01 5.15
N PHE A 51 -3.96 -2.55 6.30
CA PHE A 51 -3.02 -2.90 7.37
C PHE A 51 -2.24 -4.16 7.02
N GLY A 52 -2.92 -5.15 6.45
CA GLY A 52 -2.28 -6.41 6.09
C GLY A 52 -1.58 -7.05 7.29
N MET A 53 -0.29 -7.36 7.15
CA MET A 53 0.54 -7.91 8.23
C MET A 53 1.18 -6.83 9.13
N GLY A 54 0.92 -5.55 8.90
CA GLY A 54 1.44 -4.44 9.70
C GLY A 54 2.91 -4.08 9.43
N MET A 55 3.54 -4.60 8.36
CA MET A 55 4.97 -4.39 8.10
C MET A 55 5.31 -2.93 7.81
N VAL A 56 4.53 -2.27 6.95
CA VAL A 56 4.70 -0.84 6.69
C VAL A 56 4.36 0.00 7.91
N ASP A 57 3.35 -0.41 8.67
CA ASP A 57 2.92 0.28 9.88
C ASP A 57 4.01 0.25 10.95
N GLU A 58 4.65 -0.90 11.17
CA GLU A 58 5.81 -1.04 12.04
C GLU A 58 6.96 -0.14 11.59
N ALA A 59 7.21 -0.05 10.28
CA ALA A 59 8.23 0.82 9.72
C ALA A 59 7.89 2.31 9.93
N ILE A 60 6.64 2.73 9.69
CA ILE A 60 6.14 4.10 9.92
C ILE A 60 6.31 4.49 11.40
N GLN A 61 6.00 3.58 12.32
CA GLN A 61 6.12 3.83 13.76
C GLN A 61 7.56 4.03 14.26
N LYS A 62 8.59 3.78 13.44
CA LYS A 62 9.99 4.09 13.76
C LYS A 62 10.32 5.59 13.60
N TYR A 63 9.45 6.38 12.95
CA TYR A 63 9.71 7.79 12.65
C TYR A 63 9.09 8.72 13.70
N GLU A 64 9.93 9.34 14.54
CA GLU A 64 9.49 10.27 15.60
C GLU A 64 8.75 11.51 15.08
N GLY A 65 8.97 11.89 13.81
CA GLY A 65 8.27 13.00 13.16
C GLY A 65 6.79 12.74 12.87
N VAL A 66 6.31 11.49 12.97
CA VAL A 66 4.91 11.13 12.70
C VAL A 66 4.03 11.46 13.91
N THR A 67 3.20 12.49 13.77
CA THR A 67 2.32 13.00 14.84
C THR A 67 0.99 12.26 14.93
N GLU A 68 0.50 11.72 13.80
CA GLU A 68 -0.68 10.85 13.73
C GLU A 68 -0.47 9.81 12.63
N HIS A 69 -0.72 8.55 12.95
CA HIS A 69 -0.68 7.43 12.02
C HIS A 69 -2.09 6.83 11.91
N THR A 70 -2.78 7.14 10.81
CA THR A 70 -4.12 6.61 10.54
C THR A 70 -4.02 5.33 9.72
N ILE A 71 -4.69 4.27 10.14
CA ILE A 71 -4.71 2.97 9.47
C ILE A 71 -6.16 2.64 9.10
N VAL A 72 -6.43 2.40 7.83
CA VAL A 72 -7.73 1.90 7.34
C VAL A 72 -7.61 0.39 7.08
N GLU A 73 -8.47 -0.40 7.72
CA GLU A 73 -8.50 -1.86 7.53
C GLU A 73 -9.93 -2.36 7.36
N ALA A 74 -10.17 -3.11 6.29
CA ALA A 74 -11.50 -3.53 5.89
C ALA A 74 -11.86 -4.94 6.39
N HIS A 75 -10.85 -5.79 6.56
CA HIS A 75 -11.05 -7.20 6.85
C HIS A 75 -11.25 -7.45 8.36
N PRO A 76 -12.39 -8.00 8.81
CA PRO A 76 -12.70 -8.18 10.22
C PRO A 76 -11.62 -8.93 11.00
N GLU A 77 -11.10 -10.04 10.46
CA GLU A 77 -10.10 -10.83 11.17
C GLU A 77 -8.71 -10.17 11.23
N VAL A 78 -8.33 -9.39 10.20
CA VAL A 78 -7.08 -8.61 10.20
C VAL A 78 -7.20 -7.49 11.23
N TYR A 79 -8.36 -6.83 11.27
CA TYR A 79 -8.69 -5.84 12.28
C TYR A 79 -8.63 -6.42 13.70
N ASP A 80 -9.28 -7.57 13.94
CA ASP A 80 -9.25 -8.24 15.25
C ASP A 80 -7.82 -8.60 15.68
N ARG A 81 -6.98 -9.05 14.75
CA ARG A 81 -5.56 -9.31 15.02
C ARG A 81 -4.81 -8.03 15.34
N MET A 82 -4.99 -6.98 14.54
CA MET A 82 -4.37 -5.66 14.76
C MET A 82 -4.71 -5.14 16.17
N MET A 83 -5.97 -5.19 16.57
CA MET A 83 -6.42 -4.76 17.90
C MET A 83 -5.83 -5.63 19.02
N LYS A 84 -5.84 -6.97 18.87
CA LYS A 84 -5.21 -7.88 19.86
C LYS A 84 -3.70 -7.66 20.02
N SER A 85 -3.04 -7.19 18.96
CA SER A 85 -1.60 -6.87 18.96
C SER A 85 -1.27 -5.50 19.55
N GLY A 86 -2.25 -4.77 20.09
CA GLY A 86 -2.00 -3.51 20.80
C GLY A 86 -1.99 -2.26 19.92
N TRP A 87 -2.43 -2.35 18.65
CA TRP A 87 -2.38 -1.21 17.74
C TRP A 87 -3.39 -0.12 18.09
N GLY A 88 -4.54 -0.48 18.67
CA GLY A 88 -5.56 0.48 19.10
C GLY A 88 -5.14 1.31 20.31
N GLU A 89 -4.15 0.84 21.07
CA GLU A 89 -3.65 1.45 22.30
C GLU A 89 -2.44 2.36 22.06
N LYS A 90 -1.85 2.34 20.86
CA LYS A 90 -0.72 3.20 20.51
C LYS A 90 -1.17 4.66 20.45
N LYS A 91 -0.47 5.53 21.21
CA LYS A 91 -0.88 6.92 21.46
C LYS A 91 -1.11 7.76 20.20
N ASN A 92 -0.30 7.59 19.15
CA ASN A 92 -0.40 8.34 17.90
C ASN A 92 -1.08 7.54 16.77
N VAL A 93 -1.65 6.36 17.05
CA VAL A 93 -2.34 5.56 16.04
C VAL A 93 -3.84 5.78 16.10
N LYS A 94 -4.45 5.97 14.93
CA LYS A 94 -5.90 5.98 14.75
C LYS A 94 -6.30 4.86 13.81
N VAL A 95 -7.01 3.87 14.33
CA VAL A 95 -7.54 2.78 13.51
C VAL A 95 -8.95 3.12 13.02
N VAL A 96 -9.20 2.94 11.72
CA VAL A 96 -10.50 3.12 11.08
C VAL A 96 -10.91 1.78 10.45
N PHE A 97 -11.94 1.15 11.02
CA PHE A 97 -12.46 -0.12 10.52
C PHE A 97 -13.47 0.11 9.39
N GLY A 98 -13.26 -0.56 8.26
CA GLY A 98 -14.14 -0.53 7.11
C GLY A 98 -13.38 -0.47 5.79
N ARG A 99 -14.11 -0.67 4.68
CA ARG A 99 -13.55 -0.47 3.34
C ARG A 99 -13.23 1.00 3.16
N TRP A 100 -12.11 1.32 2.52
CA TRP A 100 -11.71 2.71 2.31
C TRP A 100 -12.81 3.50 1.60
N GLN A 101 -13.52 2.89 0.64
CA GLN A 101 -14.65 3.50 -0.09
C GLN A 101 -15.76 3.99 0.85
N ASP A 102 -16.01 3.25 1.95
CA ASP A 102 -17.08 3.57 2.91
C ASP A 102 -16.64 4.60 3.95
N VAL A 103 -15.33 4.65 4.26
CA VAL A 103 -14.79 5.48 5.34
C VAL A 103 -14.04 6.72 4.86
N ILE A 104 -13.81 6.86 3.54
CA ILE A 104 -13.02 7.95 2.96
C ILE A 104 -13.54 9.35 3.32
N SER A 105 -14.85 9.50 3.47
CA SER A 105 -15.47 10.78 3.88
C SER A 105 -15.14 11.19 5.32
N GLN A 106 -14.61 10.28 6.13
CA GLN A 106 -14.22 10.50 7.52
C GLN A 106 -12.72 10.82 7.63
N LEU A 107 -11.96 10.63 6.55
CA LEU A 107 -10.52 10.88 6.49
C LEU A 107 -10.25 12.38 6.30
N GLY A 108 -9.15 12.85 6.88
CA GLY A 108 -8.66 14.21 6.67
C GLY A 108 -7.61 14.27 5.57
N SER A 109 -6.78 15.32 5.59
CA SER A 109 -5.60 15.41 4.72
C SER A 109 -4.31 15.04 5.47
N PHE A 110 -3.38 14.43 4.74
CA PHE A 110 -2.17 13.79 5.25
C PHE A 110 -0.91 14.34 4.58
N ASP A 111 0.19 14.30 5.32
CA ASP A 111 1.53 14.67 4.85
C ASP A 111 2.21 13.48 4.14
N GLY A 112 1.77 12.26 4.45
CA GLY A 112 2.17 11.03 3.78
C GLY A 112 1.00 10.06 3.60
N ILE A 113 0.92 9.38 2.47
CA ILE A 113 -0.10 8.33 2.22
C ILE A 113 0.58 7.10 1.61
N PHE A 114 0.37 5.95 2.22
CA PHE A 114 0.68 4.64 1.64
C PHE A 114 -0.62 3.87 1.35
N PHE A 115 -0.67 3.23 0.18
CA PHE A 115 -1.82 2.44 -0.26
C PHE A 115 -1.36 1.04 -0.68
N ASP A 116 -1.81 0.02 0.06
CA ASP A 116 -1.51 -1.38 -0.21
C ASP A 116 -2.67 -2.26 0.28
N THR A 117 -3.65 -2.41 -0.59
CA THR A 117 -4.87 -3.16 -0.32
C THR A 117 -4.83 -4.51 -1.03
N TYR A 118 -5.31 -5.54 -0.34
CA TYR A 118 -5.35 -6.88 -0.92
C TYR A 118 -6.57 -7.07 -1.84
N GLY A 119 -6.35 -7.71 -2.99
CA GLY A 119 -7.42 -8.08 -3.93
C GLY A 119 -8.02 -6.91 -4.70
N GLU A 120 -7.39 -5.75 -4.63
CA GLU A 120 -7.79 -4.55 -5.34
C GLU A 120 -7.16 -4.54 -6.74
N TYR A 121 -8.02 -4.42 -7.74
CA TYR A 121 -7.61 -4.40 -9.14
C TYR A 121 -7.09 -3.00 -9.47
N TYR A 122 -6.50 -2.86 -10.66
CA TYR A 122 -6.06 -1.56 -11.16
C TYR A 122 -7.15 -0.46 -11.04
N GLU A 123 -8.43 -0.81 -11.16
CA GLU A 123 -9.52 0.16 -11.02
C GLU A 123 -9.71 0.68 -9.59
N ASP A 124 -9.47 -0.12 -8.56
CA ASP A 124 -9.57 0.33 -7.17
C ASP A 124 -8.44 1.33 -6.85
N LEU A 125 -7.21 1.03 -7.32
CA LEU A 125 -6.07 1.96 -7.23
C LEU A 125 -6.38 3.28 -7.97
N ARG A 126 -6.93 3.18 -9.18
CA ARG A 126 -7.31 4.32 -10.02
C ARG A 126 -8.44 5.14 -9.40
N GLU A 127 -9.41 4.49 -8.76
CA GLU A 127 -10.49 5.13 -7.99
C GLU A 127 -9.90 5.89 -6.80
N PHE A 128 -9.03 5.25 -6.00
CA PHE A 128 -8.36 5.90 -4.88
C PHE A 128 -7.57 7.13 -5.31
N HIS A 129 -6.86 7.07 -6.44
CA HIS A 129 -6.13 8.22 -6.99
C HIS A 129 -7.02 9.46 -7.20
N GLN A 130 -8.31 9.29 -7.56
CA GLN A 130 -9.24 10.42 -7.71
C GLN A 130 -9.48 11.19 -6.41
N HIS A 131 -9.17 10.60 -5.26
CA HIS A 131 -9.32 11.22 -3.95
C HIS A 131 -8.04 11.91 -3.44
N LEU A 132 -6.88 11.67 -4.07
CA LEU A 132 -5.62 12.30 -3.67
C LEU A 132 -5.69 13.84 -3.57
N PRO A 133 -6.38 14.58 -4.47
CA PRO A 133 -6.47 16.04 -4.34
C PRO A 133 -7.11 16.54 -3.02
N LYS A 134 -7.89 15.70 -2.35
CA LYS A 134 -8.47 16.01 -1.03
C LYS A 134 -7.66 15.42 0.13
N LEU A 135 -7.08 14.24 -0.09
CA LEU A 135 -6.39 13.47 0.95
C LEU A 135 -4.93 13.87 1.12
N LEU A 136 -4.21 14.22 0.06
CA LEU A 136 -2.80 14.56 0.13
C LEU A 136 -2.63 16.08 0.25
N LYS A 137 -1.93 16.53 1.30
CA LYS A 137 -1.60 17.95 1.47
C LYS A 137 -0.60 18.43 0.41
N PRO A 138 -0.55 19.74 0.11
CA PRO A 138 0.57 20.33 -0.63
C PRO A 138 1.92 19.93 -0.01
N GLY A 139 2.90 19.59 -0.85
CA GLY A 139 4.19 19.04 -0.43
C GLY A 139 4.18 17.59 0.11
N GLY A 140 3.01 16.99 0.33
CA GLY A 140 2.88 15.62 0.83
C GLY A 140 3.35 14.56 -0.17
N ILE A 141 3.69 13.37 0.34
CA ILE A 141 4.16 12.23 -0.46
C ILE A 141 3.14 11.11 -0.48
N TYR A 142 2.76 10.67 -1.68
CA TYR A 142 1.98 9.47 -1.90
C TYR A 142 2.85 8.34 -2.46
N SER A 143 2.62 7.13 -1.96
CA SER A 143 3.24 5.91 -2.44
C SER A 143 2.25 4.75 -2.35
N TYR A 144 2.44 3.71 -3.15
CA TYR A 144 1.56 2.54 -3.18
C TYR A 144 2.37 1.29 -3.49
N PHE A 145 1.87 0.11 -3.11
CA PHE A 145 2.49 -1.15 -3.51
C PHE A 145 2.33 -1.36 -5.03
N ASN A 146 3.45 -1.29 -5.76
CA ASN A 146 3.48 -1.37 -7.22
C ASN A 146 3.58 -2.82 -7.70
N GLY A 147 2.56 -3.63 -7.40
CA GLY A 147 2.51 -5.06 -7.73
C GLY A 147 2.03 -5.39 -9.15
N LEU A 148 1.59 -4.40 -9.94
CA LEU A 148 0.93 -4.61 -11.23
C LEU A 148 1.84 -5.34 -12.22
N CYS A 149 1.39 -6.49 -12.73
CA CYS A 149 2.16 -7.33 -13.67
C CYS A 149 3.57 -7.74 -13.17
N GLY A 150 3.74 -8.00 -11.87
CA GLY A 150 5.00 -8.47 -11.28
C GLY A 150 5.60 -9.76 -11.85
N GLY A 151 4.93 -10.43 -12.82
CA GLY A 151 5.47 -11.57 -13.57
C GLY A 151 6.00 -11.23 -14.98
N ASN A 152 5.85 -9.99 -15.44
CA ASN A 152 6.24 -9.59 -16.80
C ASN A 152 6.77 -8.15 -16.83
N ALA A 153 8.09 -8.01 -17.05
CA ALA A 153 8.77 -6.72 -17.01
C ALA A 153 8.22 -5.70 -18.03
N PHE A 154 7.83 -6.15 -19.23
CA PHE A 154 7.28 -5.27 -20.25
C PHE A 154 5.95 -4.67 -19.79
N PHE A 155 5.00 -5.51 -19.36
CA PHE A 155 3.71 -5.02 -18.89
C PHE A 155 3.82 -4.22 -17.60
N HIS A 156 4.73 -4.60 -16.70
CA HIS A 156 5.00 -3.84 -15.48
C HIS A 156 5.42 -2.40 -15.80
N VAL A 157 6.39 -2.21 -16.70
CA VAL A 157 6.83 -0.87 -17.12
C VAL A 157 5.71 -0.10 -17.83
N VAL A 158 4.89 -0.77 -18.64
CA VAL A 158 3.71 -0.13 -19.26
C VAL A 158 2.74 0.38 -18.20
N TYR A 159 2.45 -0.39 -17.15
CA TYR A 159 1.61 0.05 -16.05
C TYR A 159 2.23 1.21 -15.26
N CYS A 160 3.54 1.20 -15.02
CA CYS A 160 4.23 2.34 -14.40
C CYS A 160 4.00 3.64 -15.19
N GLN A 161 4.15 3.59 -16.52
CA GLN A 161 3.92 4.77 -17.37
C GLN A 161 2.45 5.19 -17.41
N LEU A 162 1.53 4.22 -17.49
CA LEU A 162 0.10 4.50 -17.49
C LEU A 162 -0.34 5.19 -16.19
N VAL A 163 0.05 4.64 -15.04
CA VAL A 163 -0.29 5.22 -13.73
C VAL A 163 0.32 6.62 -13.57
N ALA A 164 1.58 6.82 -14.00
CA ALA A 164 2.21 8.13 -13.94
C ALA A 164 1.49 9.18 -14.81
N LEU A 165 1.02 8.80 -16.00
CA LEU A 165 0.22 9.69 -16.86
C LEU A 165 -1.13 10.05 -16.23
N GLU A 166 -1.80 9.08 -15.61
CA GLU A 166 -3.08 9.33 -14.94
C GLU A 166 -2.94 10.21 -13.70
N LEU A 167 -1.92 9.95 -12.87
CA LEU A 167 -1.56 10.84 -11.76
C LEU A 167 -1.14 12.22 -12.25
N GLY A 168 -0.45 12.30 -13.39
CA GLY A 168 -0.11 13.55 -14.09
C GLY A 168 -1.35 14.37 -14.44
N ASN A 169 -2.41 13.74 -14.93
CA ASN A 169 -3.68 14.41 -15.21
C ASN A 169 -4.39 14.94 -13.95
N LEU A 170 -4.05 14.40 -12.78
CA LEU A 170 -4.51 14.88 -11.47
C LEU A 170 -3.58 15.94 -10.85
N GLY A 171 -2.50 16.33 -11.55
CA GLY A 171 -1.54 17.33 -11.08
C GLY A 171 -0.39 16.77 -10.25
N TYR A 172 -0.09 15.47 -10.35
CA TYR A 172 1.01 14.84 -9.62
C TYR A 172 2.15 14.42 -10.55
N SER A 173 3.38 14.60 -10.10
CA SER A 173 4.54 13.93 -10.67
C SER A 173 4.73 12.56 -10.02
N THR A 174 5.28 11.59 -10.76
CA THR A 174 5.59 10.26 -10.24
C THR A 174 7.02 9.88 -10.60
N GLN A 175 7.83 9.56 -9.59
CA GLN A 175 9.16 8.98 -9.77
C GLN A 175 9.12 7.50 -9.40
N PHE A 176 9.81 6.67 -10.18
CA PHE A 176 9.96 5.25 -9.91
C PHE A 176 11.41 4.96 -9.52
N ILE A 177 11.66 4.75 -8.22
CA ILE A 177 12.99 4.45 -7.71
C ILE A 177 13.24 2.95 -7.84
N PRO A 178 14.24 2.50 -8.62
CA PRO A 178 14.53 1.08 -8.80
C PRO A 178 15.18 0.50 -7.53
N LEU A 179 14.56 -0.54 -6.99
CA LEU A 179 15.04 -1.31 -5.85
C LEU A 179 15.35 -2.75 -6.31
N PRO A 180 16.62 -3.17 -6.36
CA PRO A 180 16.97 -4.55 -6.67
C PRO A 180 16.41 -5.48 -5.60
N VAL A 181 15.64 -6.48 -6.01
CA VAL A 181 14.99 -7.45 -5.12
C VAL A 181 15.40 -8.89 -5.43
N LYS A 182 16.18 -9.13 -6.49
CA LYS A 182 16.61 -10.47 -6.92
C LYS A 182 17.14 -11.35 -5.78
N GLU A 183 17.97 -10.79 -4.91
CA GLU A 183 18.58 -11.51 -3.77
C GLU A 183 17.56 -11.90 -2.70
N CYS A 184 16.42 -11.20 -2.66
CA CYS A 184 15.30 -11.44 -1.74
C CYS A 184 14.24 -12.40 -2.33
N LEU A 185 14.42 -12.96 -3.52
CA LEU A 185 13.42 -13.79 -4.22
C LEU A 185 13.83 -15.27 -4.38
N ALA A 186 14.68 -15.77 -3.47
CA ALA A 186 15.15 -17.16 -3.50
C ALA A 186 13.99 -18.18 -3.56
N GLU A 187 14.20 -19.31 -4.24
CA GLU A 187 13.14 -20.30 -4.51
C GLU A 187 12.45 -20.83 -3.24
N ASN A 188 13.19 -20.95 -2.14
CA ASN A 188 12.66 -21.41 -0.86
C ASN A 188 11.60 -20.47 -0.25
N ILE A 189 11.58 -19.19 -0.67
CA ILE A 189 10.57 -18.22 -0.22
C ILE A 189 9.21 -18.56 -0.83
N TRP A 190 9.19 -19.22 -1.99
CA TRP A 190 7.97 -19.59 -2.70
C TRP A 190 7.47 -21.00 -2.35
N GLU A 191 8.12 -21.69 -1.41
CA GLU A 191 7.66 -23.01 -0.95
C GLU A 191 6.25 -22.92 -0.37
N GLY A 192 5.35 -23.75 -0.89
CA GLY A 192 3.92 -23.71 -0.56
C GLY A 192 3.11 -22.74 -1.42
N VAL A 193 3.72 -21.65 -1.93
CA VAL A 193 3.05 -20.60 -2.73
C VAL A 193 2.48 -21.16 -4.04
N LYS A 194 1.16 -21.12 -4.21
CA LYS A 194 0.49 -21.63 -5.43
C LYS A 194 0.85 -20.82 -6.68
N HIS A 195 0.96 -19.50 -6.55
CA HIS A 195 1.28 -18.58 -7.65
C HIS A 195 2.21 -17.47 -7.18
N LYS A 196 3.39 -17.36 -7.81
CA LYS A 196 4.32 -16.24 -7.56
C LYS A 196 3.70 -14.95 -8.09
N TYR A 197 3.32 -14.04 -7.21
CA TYR A 197 2.79 -12.72 -7.59
C TYR A 197 3.90 -11.77 -8.02
N TRP A 198 5.16 -12.07 -7.69
CA TRP A 198 6.33 -11.30 -8.07
C TRP A 198 7.47 -12.19 -8.57
N GLN A 199 8.07 -11.83 -9.70
CA GLN A 199 9.16 -12.56 -10.36
C GLN A 199 10.21 -11.65 -11.01
N LEU A 200 10.11 -10.32 -10.86
CA LEU A 200 11.05 -9.38 -11.47
C LEU A 200 12.26 -9.13 -10.55
N ASP A 201 13.44 -8.93 -11.14
CA ASP A 201 14.68 -8.64 -10.41
C ASP A 201 14.68 -7.27 -9.70
N THR A 202 13.81 -6.35 -10.14
CA THR A 202 13.75 -4.96 -9.67
C THR A 202 12.31 -4.57 -9.37
N TYR A 203 12.07 -4.07 -8.16
CA TYR A 203 10.85 -3.38 -7.78
C TYR A 203 10.99 -1.88 -8.04
N TYR A 204 9.96 -1.26 -8.60
CA TYR A 204 9.95 0.17 -8.87
C TYR A 204 9.09 0.88 -7.82
N LEU A 205 9.73 1.50 -6.83
CA LEU A 205 9.07 2.23 -5.75
C LEU A 205 8.46 3.54 -6.27
N PRO A 206 7.12 3.69 -6.31
CA PRO A 206 6.48 4.94 -6.73
C PRO A 206 6.58 6.00 -5.62
N VAL A 207 7.07 7.18 -5.97
CA VAL A 207 7.04 8.38 -5.12
C VAL A 207 6.31 9.46 -5.89
N CYS A 208 5.13 9.84 -5.39
CA CYS A 208 4.22 10.76 -6.05
C CYS A 208 4.06 12.04 -5.23
N GLN A 209 4.17 13.20 -5.88
CA GLN A 209 4.09 14.51 -5.24
C GLN A 209 3.39 15.50 -6.17
N SER A 210 2.75 16.53 -5.60
CA SER A 210 2.14 17.63 -6.39
C SER A 210 3.16 18.21 -7.36
N ALA A 211 2.79 18.37 -8.64
CA ALA A 211 3.68 18.88 -9.68
C ALA A 211 3.97 20.39 -9.53
N LEU A 212 3.19 21.10 -8.70
CA LEU A 212 3.24 22.55 -8.54
C LEU A 212 4.40 23.08 -7.68
N ASP A 213 5.25 22.22 -7.13
CA ASP A 213 6.39 22.62 -6.29
C ASP A 213 7.73 22.66 -7.07
N SER A 214 7.67 22.74 -8.40
CA SER A 214 8.83 22.88 -9.29
C SER A 214 9.07 24.33 -9.71
N ASP A 215 9.27 25.23 -8.73
CA ASP A 215 9.77 26.58 -8.97
C ASP A 215 11.29 26.67 -8.76
#